data_AF-A0A419K2I9-F1
#
_entry.id   AF-A0A419K2I9-F1
#
_cell.length_a   1.000
_cell.length_b   1.000
_cell.length_c   1.000
_cell.angle_alpha   90.00
_cell.angle_beta   90.00
_cell.angle_gamma   90.00
#
_symmetry.space_group_name_H-M   'P 1'
#
loop_
_entity.id
_entity.type
_entity.pdbx_description
1 polymer ?
#
loop_
_entity_poly.entity_id
_entity_poly.type
_entity_poly.pdbx_seq_one_letter_code
_entity_poly.pdbx_strand_id
1 'polypeptide(L)'
;MEAYVNLRKIGGNVLLAICDAEILGKTLKEGKIVFHVKEEFYKGVKVTVEEAVDMIEESTIVNMVGKNVVKKAIEKGYVHPEAVLNIEGIPHAQIVKL
;
A
#
# COMPACT_ATOMS: atom_id res chain seq x y z
N MET A 1 5.51 14.05 -2.70
CA MET A 1 4.71 12.94 -3.27
C MET A 1 3.61 12.61 -2.28
N GLU A 2 2.41 12.30 -2.76
CA GLU A 2 1.22 12.12 -1.93
C GLU A 2 0.71 10.68 -2.04
N ALA A 3 0.08 10.19 -0.98
CA ALA A 3 -0.53 8.87 -0.90
C ALA A 3 -1.91 8.98 -0.23
N TYR A 4 -2.79 8.03 -0.52
CA TYR A 4 -3.98 7.79 0.28
C TYR A 4 -3.73 6.68 1.29
N VAL A 5 -4.21 6.88 2.51
CA VAL A 5 -4.22 5.89 3.59
C VAL A 5 -5.64 5.60 4.04
N ASN A 6 -5.98 4.33 4.22
CA ASN A 6 -7.25 3.90 4.79
C ASN A 6 -6.99 2.91 5.92
N LEU A 7 -7.29 3.32 7.15
CA LEU A 7 -7.16 2.50 8.35
C LEU A 7 -8.50 1.86 8.70
N ARG A 8 -8.49 0.55 8.94
CA ARG A 8 -9.67 -0.22 9.34
C ARG A 8 -9.33 -1.16 10.49
N LYS A 9 -10.18 -1.16 11.51
CA LYS A 9 -10.15 -2.20 12.54
C LYS A 9 -11.02 -3.37 12.09
N ILE A 10 -10.44 -4.56 12.00
CA ILE A 10 -11.13 -5.79 11.60
C ILE A 10 -10.86 -6.84 12.66
N GLY A 11 -11.82 -7.05 13.55
CA GLY A 11 -11.62 -7.86 14.74
C GLY A 11 -10.51 -7.28 15.62
N GLY A 12 -9.49 -8.10 15.94
CA GLY A 12 -8.30 -7.68 16.67
C GLY A 12 -7.19 -7.05 15.82
N ASN A 13 -7.40 -6.89 14.51
CA ASN A 13 -6.38 -6.43 13.57
C ASN A 13 -6.59 -4.98 13.15
N VAL A 14 -5.49 -4.30 12.82
CA VAL A 14 -5.46 -2.97 12.21
C VAL A 14 -4.94 -3.12 10.79
N LEU A 15 -5.85 -3.00 9.82
CA LEU A 15 -5.54 -3.00 8.39
C LEU A 15 -5.27 -1.57 7.92
N LEU A 16 -4.08 -1.35 7.36
CA LEU A 16 -3.69 -0.12 6.69
C LEU A 16 -3.59 -0.38 5.18
N ALA A 17 -4.45 0.25 4.40
CA ALA A 17 -4.33 0.29 2.95
C ALA A 17 -3.64 1.58 2.53
N ILE A 18 -2.61 1.49 1.70
CA ILE A 18 -1.83 2.63 1.21
C ILE A 18 -1.76 2.57 -0.31
N CYS A 19 -2.04 3.68 -1.01
CA CYS A 19 -1.69 3.78 -2.42
C CYS A 19 -1.09 5.14 -2.79
N ASP A 20 -0.19 5.15 -3.76
CA ASP A 20 0.20 6.39 -4.43
C ASP A 20 -1.06 7.11 -4.97
N ALA A 21 -1.14 8.43 -4.76
CA ALA A 21 -2.36 9.18 -5.06
C ALA A 21 -2.72 9.13 -6.57
N GLU A 22 -1.72 9.07 -7.45
CA GLU A 22 -1.88 9.07 -8.91
C GLU A 22 -2.40 7.75 -9.50
N ILE A 23 -2.47 6.68 -8.71
CA ILE A 23 -2.99 5.37 -9.17
C ILE A 23 -4.34 4.99 -8.56
N LEU A 24 -4.89 5.82 -7.67
CA LEU A 24 -6.22 5.61 -7.12
C LEU A 24 -7.27 5.49 -8.23
N GLY A 25 -8.16 4.50 -8.14
CA GLY A 25 -9.21 4.24 -9.11
C GLY A 25 -8.74 3.51 -10.38
N LYS A 26 -7.43 3.29 -10.57
CA LYS A 26 -6.92 2.53 -11.71
C LYS A 26 -7.12 1.04 -11.53
N THR A 27 -7.16 0.34 -12.67
CA THR A 27 -7.08 -1.12 -12.72
C THR A 27 -5.76 -1.49 -13.37
N LEU A 28 -4.90 -2.18 -12.63
CA LEU A 28 -3.60 -2.65 -13.08
C LEU A 28 -3.73 -4.08 -13.60
N LYS A 29 -3.05 -4.42 -14.70
CA LYS A 29 -3.12 -5.76 -15.30
C LYS A 29 -1.75 -6.30 -15.68
N GLU A 30 -1.44 -7.51 -15.21
CA GLU A 30 -0.19 -8.23 -15.51
C GLU A 30 -0.47 -9.73 -15.66
N GLY A 31 -0.38 -10.27 -16.87
CA GLY A 31 -0.73 -11.65 -17.16
C GLY A 31 -2.15 -12.01 -16.72
N LYS A 32 -2.29 -12.87 -15.70
CA LYS A 32 -3.59 -13.28 -15.13
C LYS A 32 -4.04 -12.40 -13.96
N ILE A 33 -3.20 -11.48 -13.50
CA ILE A 33 -3.49 -10.60 -12.37
C ILE A 33 -4.30 -9.41 -12.88
N VAL A 34 -5.44 -9.17 -12.24
CA VAL A 34 -6.25 -7.96 -12.39
C VAL A 34 -6.38 -7.34 -11.02
N PHE A 35 -5.73 -6.18 -10.82
CA PHE A 35 -5.67 -5.52 -9.53
C PHE A 35 -6.40 -4.18 -9.58
N HIS A 36 -7.49 -4.06 -8.84
CA HIS A 36 -8.25 -2.83 -8.77
C HIS A 36 -7.79 -1.99 -7.57
N VAL A 37 -7.24 -0.80 -7.83
CA VAL A 37 -6.92 0.18 -6.78
C VAL A 37 -8.21 0.91 -6.39
N LYS A 38 -9.15 0.15 -5.84
CA LYS A 38 -10.52 0.62 -5.62
C LYS A 38 -10.56 1.75 -4.61
N GLU A 39 -11.29 2.81 -4.93
CA GLU A 39 -11.52 3.92 -3.99
C GLU A 39 -12.12 3.43 -2.68
N GLU A 40 -13.10 2.52 -2.75
CA GLU A 40 -13.75 1.94 -1.57
C GLU A 40 -12.79 1.23 -0.61
N PHE A 41 -11.58 0.86 -1.05
CA PHE A 41 -10.58 0.18 -0.23
C PHE A 41 -9.44 1.12 0.17
N TYR A 42 -8.89 1.88 -0.78
CA TYR A 42 -7.69 2.72 -0.57
C TYR A 42 -7.98 4.17 -0.20
N LYS A 43 -9.12 4.74 -0.61
CA LYS A 43 -9.42 6.17 -0.44
C LYS A 43 -9.86 6.45 0.99
N GLY A 44 -8.91 6.85 1.82
CA GLY A 44 -9.17 7.47 3.13
C GLY A 44 -8.58 8.87 3.17
N VAL A 45 -7.62 9.09 4.07
CA VAL A 45 -6.95 10.39 4.23
C VAL A 45 -5.83 10.52 3.21
N LYS A 46 -5.68 11.70 2.61
CA LYS A 46 -4.54 12.03 1.74
C LYS A 46 -3.41 12.61 2.58
N VAL A 47 -2.23 12.02 2.50
CA VAL A 47 -1.06 12.36 3.31
C VAL A 47 0.21 12.34 2.44
N THR A 48 1.34 12.74 3.01
CA THR A 48 2.64 12.52 2.36
C THR A 48 3.02 11.04 2.39
N VAL A 49 3.88 10.61 1.46
CA VAL A 49 4.41 9.24 1.45
C VAL A 49 5.18 8.92 2.73
N GLU A 50 5.86 9.91 3.34
CA GLU A 50 6.58 9.73 4.60
C GLU A 50 5.62 9.33 5.72
N GLU A 51 4.58 10.14 5.93
CA GLU A 51 3.54 9.92 6.94
C GLU A 51 2.81 8.60 6.70
N ALA A 52 2.49 8.27 5.45
CA ALA A 52 1.82 7.02 5.11
C ALA A 52 2.63 5.78 5.53
N VAL A 53 3.94 5.79 5.32
CA VAL A 53 4.83 4.68 5.68
C VAL A 53 5.10 4.64 7.18
N ASP A 54 5.09 5.77 7.88
CA ASP A 54 5.21 5.79 9.35
C ASP A 54 4.02 5.10 10.05
N MET A 55 2.83 5.12 9.45
CA MET A 55 1.65 4.44 9.98
C MET A 55 1.75 2.90 9.96
N ILE A 56 2.76 2.32 9.29
CA ILE A 56 3.01 0.88 9.26
C ILE A 56 3.28 0.34 10.66
N GLU A 57 3.96 1.10 11.52
CA GLU A 57 4.37 0.66 12.84
C GLU A 57 3.16 0.25 13.70
N GLU A 58 2.11 1.07 13.66
CA GLU A 58 0.86 0.91 14.40
C GLU A 58 -0.16 -0.04 13.73
N SER A 59 0.23 -0.72 12.65
CA SER A 59 -0.67 -1.56 11.85
C SER A 59 -0.26 -3.04 11.90
N THR A 60 -1.24 -3.94 11.94
CA THR A 60 -0.99 -5.39 11.93
C THR A 60 -0.93 -5.96 10.51
N ILE A 61 -1.73 -5.40 9.60
CA ILE A 61 -1.76 -5.78 8.19
C ILE A 61 -1.61 -4.52 7.36
N VAL A 62 -0.67 -4.51 6.42
CA VAL A 62 -0.49 -3.40 5.50
C VAL A 62 -0.60 -3.90 4.07
N ASN A 63 -1.47 -3.27 3.27
CA ASN A 63 -1.51 -3.46 1.84
C ASN A 63 -1.08 -2.16 1.15
N MET A 64 0.01 -2.20 0.39
CA MET A 64 0.55 -1.03 -0.28
C MET A 64 0.74 -1.28 -1.77
N VAL A 65 0.40 -0.26 -2.57
CA VAL A 65 0.60 -0.28 -4.02
C VAL A 65 1.04 1.10 -4.50
N GLY A 66 2.07 1.14 -5.33
CA GLY A 66 2.63 2.40 -5.83
C GLY A 66 4.14 2.47 -5.71
N LYS A 67 4.77 3.12 -6.69
CA LYS A 67 6.22 3.27 -6.78
C LYS A 67 6.78 4.03 -5.58
N ASN A 68 6.10 5.06 -5.10
CA ASN A 68 6.63 5.93 -4.06
C ASN A 68 6.48 5.27 -2.68
N VAL A 69 5.28 4.77 -2.35
CA VAL A 69 5.01 4.12 -1.07
C VAL A 69 5.80 2.83 -0.87
N VAL A 70 5.89 1.96 -1.89
CA VAL A 70 6.64 0.70 -1.77
C VAL A 70 8.14 0.96 -1.68
N LYS A 71 8.67 1.86 -2.51
CA LYS A 71 10.09 2.25 -2.44
C LYS A 71 10.44 2.76 -1.05
N LYS A 72 9.60 3.63 -0.49
CA LYS A 72 9.85 4.20 0.84
C LYS A 72 9.75 3.15 1.96
N ALA A 73 8.84 2.19 1.84
CA ALA A 73 8.75 1.07 2.79
C ALA A 73 10.00 0.18 2.75
N ILE A 74 10.60 -0.04 1.56
CA ILE A 74 11.88 -0.74 1.43
C ILE A 74 13.02 0.06 2.06
N GLU A 75 13.10 1.37 1.79
CA GLU A 75 14.13 2.25 2.37
C GLU A 75 14.08 2.27 3.91
N LYS A 76 12.88 2.18 4.50
CA LYS A 76 12.68 2.09 5.95
C LYS A 76 12.83 0.67 6.52
N GLY A 77 13.08 -0.33 5.67
CA GLY A 77 13.28 -1.72 6.11
C GLY A 77 11.99 -2.49 6.44
N TYR A 78 10.82 -1.95 6.13
CA TYR A 78 9.53 -2.62 6.37
C TYR A 78 9.23 -3.72 5.35
N VAL A 79 9.78 -3.61 4.14
CA VAL A 79 9.57 -4.55 3.02
C VAL A 79 10.91 -4.96 2.43
N HIS A 80 11.13 -6.27 2.28
CA HIS A 80 12.30 -6.76 1.55
C HIS A 80 12.11 -6.55 0.03
N PRO A 81 13.12 -6.09 -0.73
CA PRO A 81 12.97 -5.85 -2.17
C PRO A 81 12.44 -7.06 -2.96
N GLU A 82 12.82 -8.28 -2.56
CA GLU A 82 12.36 -9.52 -3.20
C GLU A 82 10.91 -9.91 -2.84
N ALA A 83 10.32 -9.27 -1.83
CA ALA A 83 8.92 -9.48 -1.44
C ALA A 83 7.95 -8.59 -2.25
N VAL A 84 8.45 -7.81 -3.21
CA VAL A 84 7.64 -6.90 -4.03
C VAL A 84 7.09 -7.61 -5.26
N LEU A 85 5.77 -7.58 -5.40
CA LEU A 85 5.08 -7.99 -6.62
C LEU A 85 4.95 -6.79 -7.56
N ASN A 86 5.39 -6.91 -8.81
CA ASN A 86 5.13 -5.89 -9.82
C ASN A 86 3.87 -6.24 -10.63
N ILE A 87 2.97 -5.27 -10.80
CA ILE A 87 1.73 -5.39 -11.56
C ILE A 87 1.67 -4.19 -12.51
N GLU A 88 1.82 -4.41 -13.82
CA GLU A 88 1.84 -3.36 -14.84
C GLU A 88 2.94 -2.31 -14.55
N GLY A 89 4.11 -2.78 -14.08
CA GLY A 89 5.23 -1.92 -13.66
C GLY A 89 4.95 -1.07 -12.40
N ILE A 90 3.85 -1.32 -11.69
CA ILE A 90 3.54 -0.73 -10.39
C ILE A 90 3.85 -1.75 -9.30
N PRO A 91 4.73 -1.43 -8.34
CA PRO A 91 5.04 -2.33 -7.26
C PRO A 91 3.90 -2.39 -6.24
N HIS A 92 3.71 -3.58 -5.68
CA HIS A 92 2.75 -3.91 -4.64
C HIS A 92 3.46 -4.75 -3.58
N ALA A 93 3.18 -4.50 -2.31
CA ALA A 93 3.70 -5.27 -1.19
C ALA A 93 2.65 -5.42 -0.10
N GLN A 94 2.78 -6.48 0.69
CA GLN A 94 1.94 -6.74 1.84
C GLN A 94 2.81 -7.06 3.06
N ILE A 95 2.43 -6.51 4.21
CA ILE A 95 3.03 -6.81 5.52
C ILE A 95 1.96 -7.47 6.38
N VAL A 96 2.33 -8.54 7.07
CA VAL A 96 1.50 -9.20 8.08
C VAL A 96 2.36 -9.38 9.33
N LYS A 97 1.98 -8.71 10.42
CA LYS A 97 2.58 -8.86 11.74
C LYS A 97 1.69 -9.82 12.56
N LEU A 98 2.31 -10.82 13.18
CA LEU A 98 1.65 -11.81 14.04
C LEU A 98 1.75 -11.39 15.51
#